data_AF-A0A3P6QG13-F1
#
_entry.id   AF-A0A3P6QG13-F1
#
_cell.length_a   1.000
_cell.length_b   1.000
_cell.length_c   1.000
_cell.angle_alpha   90.00
_cell.angle_beta   90.00
_cell.angle_gamma   90.00
#
_symmetry.space_group_name_H-M   'P 1'
#
loop_
_entity.id
_entity.type
_entity.pdbx_description
1 polymer ?
#
loop_
_entity_poly.entity_id
_entity_poly.type
_entity_poly.pdbx_seq_one_letter_code
_entity_poly.pdbx_strand_id
1 'polypeptide(L)'
;MGCGFLLATLGGLTSVLEGHTGSVLCLQYEGNLLISGSSDSSVRLWDLSTGECLHTLRHHSEAVLHLRFRNNILVTCSKVSQSALA
;
A
#
# COMPACT_ATOMS: atom_id res chain seq x y z
N MET A 1 -8.01 -15.66 7.56
CA MET A 1 -7.28 -15.63 6.28
C MET A 1 -7.97 -14.64 5.35
N GLY A 2 -7.98 -13.35 5.73
CA GLY A 2 -8.60 -12.30 4.92
C GLY A 2 -7.57 -11.76 3.95
N CYS A 3 -7.69 -12.12 2.67
CA CYS A 3 -6.90 -11.49 1.63
C CYS A 3 -7.23 -9.99 1.60
N GLY A 4 -6.23 -9.13 1.73
CA GLY A 4 -6.41 -7.68 1.67
C GLY A 4 -6.64 -7.25 0.23
N PHE A 5 -7.89 -7.28 -0.22
CA PHE A 5 -8.26 -6.78 -1.54
C PHE A 5 -8.34 -5.26 -1.51
N LEU A 6 -7.67 -4.63 -2.48
CA LEU A 6 -7.83 -3.21 -2.74
C LEU A 6 -8.74 -3.02 -3.95
N LEU A 7 -9.88 -2.36 -3.72
CA LEU A 7 -10.82 -1.97 -4.76
C LEU A 7 -10.51 -0.54 -5.20
N ALA A 8 -10.13 -0.37 -6.47
CA ALA A 8 -10.08 0.93 -7.13
C ALA A 8 -11.22 1.00 -8.15
N THR A 9 -12.12 1.97 -8.02
CA THR A 9 -13.22 2.21 -8.97
C THR A 9 -12.84 3.32 -9.93
N LEU A 10 -12.74 3.00 -11.22
CA LEU A 10 -12.56 3.99 -12.29
C LEU A 10 -13.69 3.83 -13.32
N GLY A 11 -14.64 4.77 -13.34
CA GLY A 11 -15.59 4.92 -14.45
C GLY A 11 -16.37 3.65 -14.85
N GLY A 12 -16.78 2.81 -13.90
CA GLY A 12 -17.59 1.61 -14.15
C GLY A 12 -16.81 0.31 -14.36
N LEU A 13 -15.47 0.36 -14.44
CA LEU A 13 -14.62 -0.83 -14.38
C LEU A 13 -14.06 -0.98 -12.96
N THR A 14 -14.36 -2.12 -12.33
CA THR A 14 -13.77 -2.55 -11.05
C THR A 14 -12.54 -3.40 -11.33
N SER A 15 -11.36 -2.83 -11.11
CA SER A 15 -10.10 -3.58 -11.11
C SER A 15 -9.74 -3.94 -9.66
N VAL A 16 -9.50 -5.22 -9.41
CA VAL A 16 -9.08 -5.73 -8.08
C VAL A 16 -7.56 -5.89 -8.11
N LEU A 17 -6.88 -5.18 -7.21
CA LEU A 17 -5.42 -5.23 -7.09
C LEU A 17 -5.03 -6.23 -6.01
N GLU A 18 -4.60 -7.41 -6.44
CA GLU A 18 -4.24 -8.51 -5.56
C GLU A 18 -2.74 -8.56 -5.27
N GLY A 19 -2.39 -8.79 -4.01
CA GLY A 19 -0.99 -9.02 -3.62
C GLY A 19 -0.66 -8.73 -2.16
N HIS A 20 -1.45 -7.91 -1.46
CA HIS A 20 -1.27 -7.74 -0.03
C HIS A 20 -1.70 -9.00 0.73
N THR A 21 -0.84 -9.45 1.65
CA THR A 21 -1.12 -10.61 2.52
C THR A 21 -1.76 -10.18 3.84
N GLY A 22 -1.87 -8.87 4.06
CA GLY A 22 -2.51 -8.24 5.21
C GLY A 22 -3.55 -7.21 4.79
N SER A 23 -4.22 -6.61 5.77
CA SER A 23 -5.21 -5.55 5.51
C SER A 23 -4.51 -4.31 4.96
N VAL A 24 -5.08 -3.72 3.91
CA VAL A 24 -4.64 -2.41 3.41
C VAL A 24 -5.13 -1.36 4.38
N LEU A 25 -4.20 -0.59 4.95
CA LEU A 25 -4.47 0.37 6.02
C LEU A 25 -4.46 1.82 5.52
N CYS A 26 -3.69 2.10 4.47
CA CYS A 26 -3.60 3.43 3.89
C CYS A 26 -3.42 3.39 2.38
N LEU A 27 -3.90 4.43 1.71
CA LEU A 27 -3.95 4.53 0.25
C LEU A 27 -3.69 5.95 -0.21
N GLN A 28 -3.00 6.08 -1.34
CA GLN A 28 -2.94 7.33 -2.08
C GLN A 28 -2.73 7.08 -3.56
N TYR A 29 -3.27 7.96 -4.41
CA TYR A 29 -3.02 7.93 -5.84
C TYR A 29 -2.49 9.28 -6.32
N GLU A 30 -1.72 9.25 -7.41
CA GLU A 30 -1.29 10.44 -8.16
C GLU A 30 -1.26 10.06 -9.64
N GLY A 31 -2.18 10.62 -10.42
CA GLY A 31 -2.35 10.25 -11.83
C GLY A 31 -2.72 8.77 -11.99
N ASN A 32 -1.90 8.02 -12.70
CA ASN A 32 -2.09 6.58 -12.98
C ASN A 32 -1.41 5.67 -11.94
N LEU A 33 -0.74 6.23 -10.93
CA LEU A 33 -0.07 5.47 -9.90
C LEU A 33 -0.94 5.41 -8.64
N LEU A 34 -1.17 4.20 -8.13
CA LEU A 34 -1.76 3.97 -6.82
C LEU A 34 -0.70 3.41 -5.88
N ILE A 35 -0.70 3.87 -4.64
CA ILE A 35 0.22 3.44 -3.58
C ILE A 35 -0.61 2.96 -2.40
N SER A 36 -0.33 1.75 -1.92
CA SER A 36 -1.02 1.15 -0.80
C SER A 36 -0.03 0.73 0.29
N GLY A 37 -0.35 1.06 1.54
CA GLY A 37 0.35 0.57 2.72
C GLY A 37 -0.50 -0.45 3.46
N SER A 38 0.12 -1.51 3.96
CA SER A 38 -0.58 -2.66 4.53
C SER A 38 -0.06 -3.07 5.91
N SER A 39 -0.86 -3.85 6.62
CA SER A 39 -0.50 -4.54 7.85
C SER A 39 0.51 -5.68 7.62
N ASP A 40 0.83 -6.03 6.38
CA ASP A 40 1.92 -6.95 6.01
C ASP A 40 3.30 -6.29 5.97
N SER A 41 3.39 -5.07 6.49
CA SER A 41 4.60 -4.24 6.54
C SER A 41 5.16 -3.86 5.16
N SER A 42 4.37 -4.01 4.09
CA SER A 42 4.75 -3.61 2.74
C SER A 42 4.00 -2.37 2.25
N VAL A 43 4.67 -1.64 1.36
CA VAL A 43 4.06 -0.61 0.52
C VAL A 43 4.12 -1.06 -0.93
N ARG A 44 2.98 -1.12 -1.60
CA ARG A 44 2.90 -1.52 -3.01
C ARG A 44 2.55 -0.34 -3.89
N LEU A 45 3.17 -0.29 -5.06
CA LEU A 45 2.90 0.68 -6.11
C LEU A 45 2.24 -0.06 -7.26
N TRP A 46 1.13 0.48 -7.75
CA TRP A 46 0.29 -0.12 -8.76
C TRP A 46 0.09 0.82 -9.93
N ASP A 47 0.12 0.28 -11.13
CA ASP A 47 -0.36 0.96 -12.31
C ASP A 47 -1.88 0.77 -12.42
N LEU A 48 -2.64 1.85 -12.38
CA LEU A 48 -4.11 1.81 -12.44
C LEU A 48 -4.64 1.43 -13.83
N SER A 49 -3.85 1.62 -14.89
CA SER A 49 -4.25 1.32 -16.27
C SER A 49 -4.15 -0.17 -16.58
N THR A 50 -3.11 -0.84 -16.05
CA THR A 50 -2.89 -2.28 -16.25
C THR A 50 -3.38 -3.12 -15.07
N GLY A 51 -3.51 -2.52 -13.89
CA GLY A 51 -3.78 -3.23 -12.64
C GLY A 51 -2.57 -3.97 -12.08
N GLU A 52 -1.37 -3.74 -12.64
CA GLU A 52 -0.17 -4.47 -12.23
C GLU A 52 0.53 -3.83 -11.03
N CYS A 53 1.12 -4.67 -10.17
CA CYS A 53 1.99 -4.22 -9.11
C CYS A 53 3.38 -3.90 -9.69
N LEU A 54 3.70 -2.62 -9.86
CA LEU A 54 4.99 -2.15 -10.34
C LEU A 54 6.11 -2.47 -9.34
N HIS A 55 5.88 -2.14 -8.06
CA HIS A 55 6.89 -2.31 -7.02
C HIS A 55 6.29 -2.71 -5.68
N THR A 56 7.06 -3.47 -4.90
CA THR A 56 6.76 -3.82 -3.51
C THR A 56 7.94 -3.40 -2.64
N LEU A 57 7.73 -2.40 -1.78
CA LEU A 57 8.69 -1.88 -0.82
C LEU A 57 8.49 -2.57 0.52
N ARG A 58 9.55 -3.18 1.05
CA ARG A 58 9.54 -3.91 2.33
C ARG A 58 10.59 -3.35 3.30
N HIS A 59 10.50 -2.06 3.55
CA HIS A 59 11.42 -1.35 4.44
C HIS A 59 10.90 -1.24 5.87
N HIS A 60 9.58 -1.36 6.07
CA HIS A 60 8.99 -1.36 7.41
C HIS A 60 9.03 -2.75 8.03
N SER A 61 9.34 -2.82 9.31
CA SER A 61 9.22 -4.05 10.11
C SER A 61 7.79 -4.26 10.62
N GLU A 62 6.97 -3.22 10.57
CA GLU A 62 5.64 -3.13 11.17
C GLU A 62 4.62 -2.54 10.20
N ALA A 63 3.34 -2.62 10.58
CA ALA A 63 2.22 -2.15 9.76
C ALA A 63 2.39 -0.69 9.30
N VAL A 64 2.13 -0.45 8.01
CA VAL A 64 2.19 0.89 7.41
C VAL A 64 0.86 1.58 7.62
N LEU A 65 0.83 2.59 8.51
CA LEU A 65 -0.41 3.23 8.94
C LEU A 65 -0.72 4.50 8.15
N HIS A 66 0.31 5.22 7.70
CA HIS A 66 0.13 6.42 6.91
C HIS A 66 1.12 6.50 5.75
N LEU A 67 0.64 7.08 4.66
CA LEU A 67 1.43 7.36 3.48
C LEU A 67 1.10 8.74 2.91
N ARG A 68 2.10 9.39 2.33
CA ARG A 68 1.99 10.66 1.63
C ARG A 68 2.83 10.60 0.36
N PHE A 69 2.21 10.76 -0.80
CA PHE A 69 2.88 10.80 -2.10
C PHE A 69 2.62 12.13 -2.79
N ARG A 70 3.66 12.84 -3.20
CA ARG A 70 3.51 14.08 -3.99
C ARG A 70 4.82 14.41 -4.69
N ASN A 71 4.76 14.85 -5.95
CA ASN A 71 5.94 15.26 -6.71
C ASN A 71 7.04 14.17 -6.71
N ASN A 72 6.64 12.91 -6.86
CA ASN A 72 7.53 11.72 -6.81
C ASN A 72 8.21 11.46 -5.46
N ILE A 73 7.78 12.13 -4.39
CA ILE A 73 8.28 11.87 -3.03
C ILE A 73 7.24 11.05 -2.29
N LEU A 74 7.65 9.85 -1.86
CA LEU A 74 6.86 8.97 -1.01
C LEU A 74 7.37 9.04 0.43
N VAL A 75 6.50 9.51 1.33
CA VAL A 75 6.70 9.46 2.78
C VAL A 75 5.78 8.38 3.35
N THR A 76 6.33 7.50 4.16
CA THR A 76 5.60 6.39 4.79
C THR A 76 6.00 6.32 6.25
N CYS A 77 5.06 6.08 7.15
CA CYS A 77 5.38 5.77 8.54
C CYS A 77 4.72 4.46 8.97
N SER A 78 5.48 3.67 9.73
CA SER A 78 5.00 2.49 10.42
C SER A 78 5.08 2.72 11.92
N LYS A 79 4.23 2.02 12.68
CA LYS A 79 4.33 2.02 14.13
C LYS A 79 5.62 1.28 14.50
N VAL A 80 6.62 1.96 15.03
CA VAL A 80 7.75 1.26 15.66
C VAL A 80 7.25 0.73 17.00
N SER A 81 6.99 -0.57 17.08
CA SER A 81 6.87 -1.21 18.39
C SER A 81 8.26 -1.15 19.03
N GLN A 82 8.44 -0.34 20.06
CA GLN A 82 9.60 -0.53 20.93
C GLN A 82 9.38 -1.90 21.60
N SER A 83 10.04 -2.95 21.10
CA SER A 83 10.47 -4.00 22.02
C SER A 83 11.53 -3.34 22.88
N ALA A 84 11.09 -2.74 23.99
CA ALA A 84 11.97 -2.43 25.08
C ALA A 84 12.75 -3.71 25.36
N LEU A 85 14.07 -3.67 25.14
CA LEU A 85 15.00 -4.59 25.77
C LEU A 85 14.63 -4.62 27.26
N ALA A 86 14.08 -5.74 27.70
CA ALA A 86 13.95 -6.13 29.09
C ALA A 86 14.86 -7.34 29.32
#